data_AF-A0A524F691-F1
#
_entry.id   AF-A0A524F691-F1
#
_cell.length_a   1.000
_cell.length_b   1.000
_cell.length_c   1.000
_cell.angle_alpha   90.00
_cell.angle_beta   90.00
_cell.angle_gamma   90.00
#
_symmetry.space_group_name_H-M   'P 1'
#
loop_
_entity.id
_entity.type
_entity.pdbx_description
1 polymer ?
#
loop_
_entity_poly.entity_id
_entity_poly.type
_entity_poly.pdbx_seq_one_letter_code
_entity_poly.pdbx_strand_id
1 'polypeptide(L)'
;MFLLFHIAVPLLLFEIPKIKNKVNFNRLALIIGALLPDLIDKPILLLSLGSGRGFSHSLLFFGIIYIITILIWKNKKFIASSLAIGILFHLILDLPDVPLFAPFIYYDYEIIEDPIIYWINKLVGDPIVQITEILGLVGLLFILFYNKLFNFKKINDYLLQNNIKS
;
A
#
# COMPACT_ATOMS: atom_id res chain seq x y z
N MET A 1 4.10 9.11 -4.40
CA MET A 1 2.95 9.03 -5.32
C MET A 1 1.63 9.00 -4.54
N PHE A 2 0.48 8.80 -5.20
CA PHE A 2 -0.82 8.69 -4.54
C PHE A 2 -1.35 7.24 -4.50
N LEU A 3 -2.66 7.10 -4.32
CA LEU A 3 -3.35 5.91 -3.86
C LEU A 3 -3.32 4.75 -4.86
N LEU A 4 -3.58 5.02 -6.14
CA LEU A 4 -3.90 3.96 -7.09
C LEU A 4 -2.67 3.14 -7.45
N PHE A 5 -1.52 3.78 -7.63
CA PHE A 5 -0.31 3.06 -8.00
C PHE A 5 0.19 2.15 -6.87
N HIS A 6 0.09 2.61 -5.62
CA HIS A 6 0.41 1.81 -4.44
C HIS A 6 -0.41 0.53 -4.34
N ILE A 7 -1.68 0.56 -4.75
CA ILE A 7 -2.54 -0.63 -4.77
C ILE A 7 -2.22 -1.51 -6.00
N ALA A 8 -2.10 -0.89 -7.17
CA ALA A 8 -2.00 -1.61 -8.44
C ALA A 8 -0.72 -2.43 -8.56
N VAL A 9 0.43 -1.86 -8.22
CA VAL A 9 1.75 -2.50 -8.37
C VAL A 9 1.84 -3.85 -7.63
N PRO A 10 1.59 -3.93 -6.31
CA PRO A 10 1.67 -5.21 -5.61
C PRO A 10 0.60 -6.20 -6.13
N LEU A 11 -0.62 -5.75 -6.44
CA LEU A 11 -1.63 -6.67 -6.98
C LEU A 11 -1.22 -7.25 -8.34
N LEU A 12 -0.77 -6.42 -9.27
CA LEU A 12 -0.33 -6.87 -10.59
C LEU A 12 0.79 -7.90 -10.48
N LEU A 13 1.78 -7.65 -9.62
CA LEU A 13 2.88 -8.58 -9.39
C LEU A 13 2.37 -9.94 -8.90
N PHE A 14 1.47 -9.95 -7.92
CA PHE A 14 0.95 -11.19 -7.35
C PHE A 14 -0.11 -11.88 -8.23
N GLU A 15 -0.66 -11.18 -9.22
CA GLU A 15 -1.50 -11.76 -10.27
C GLU A 15 -0.71 -12.40 -11.42
N ILE A 16 0.61 -12.18 -11.52
CA ILE A 16 1.45 -12.87 -12.50
C ILE A 16 1.34 -14.38 -12.29
N PRO A 17 0.96 -15.20 -13.29
CA PRO A 17 0.70 -16.63 -13.11
C PRO A 17 1.84 -17.40 -12.44
N LYS A 18 3.10 -17.04 -12.73
CA LYS A 18 4.28 -17.66 -12.11
C LYS A 18 4.36 -17.44 -10.59
N ILE A 19 3.88 -16.30 -10.10
CA ILE A 19 3.86 -15.95 -8.67
C ILE A 19 2.57 -16.47 -8.06
N LYS A 20 1.43 -16.16 -8.69
CA LYS A 20 0.07 -16.57 -8.30
C LYS A 20 -0.04 -18.07 -8.02
N ASN A 21 0.61 -18.89 -8.84
CA ASN A 21 0.57 -20.35 -8.74
C ASN A 21 1.59 -20.93 -7.73
N LYS A 22 2.51 -20.13 -7.19
CA LYS A 22 3.57 -20.58 -6.28
C LYS A 22 3.40 -20.07 -4.85
N VAL A 23 2.76 -18.91 -4.68
CA VAL A 23 2.69 -18.22 -3.39
C VAL A 23 1.23 -18.08 -2.98
N ASN A 24 0.93 -18.50 -1.76
CA ASN A 24 -0.36 -18.21 -1.13
C ASN A 24 -0.33 -16.77 -0.62
N PHE A 25 -1.30 -15.96 -1.02
CA PHE A 25 -1.44 -14.59 -0.54
C PHE A 25 -2.92 -14.21 -0.41
N ASN A 26 -3.19 -13.17 0.38
CA ASN A 26 -4.50 -12.58 0.56
C ASN A 26 -4.49 -11.17 -0.04
N ARG A 27 -5.34 -10.94 -1.05
CA ARG A 27 -5.39 -9.67 -1.79
C ARG A 27 -5.84 -8.51 -0.91
N LEU A 28 -6.87 -8.72 -0.09
CA LEU A 28 -7.35 -7.68 0.81
C LEU A 28 -6.25 -7.20 1.77
N ALA A 29 -5.54 -8.12 2.41
CA ALA A 29 -4.43 -7.81 3.30
C ALA A 29 -3.29 -7.10 2.55
N LEU A 30 -2.98 -7.52 1.33
CA LEU A 30 -1.98 -6.85 0.48
C LEU A 30 -2.36 -5.40 0.21
N ILE A 31 -3.62 -5.14 -0.15
CA ILE A 31 -4.14 -3.78 -0.39
C ILE A 31 -4.12 -2.95 0.88
N ILE A 32 -4.62 -3.50 1.99
CA ILE A 32 -4.61 -2.80 3.29
C ILE A 32 -3.17 -2.43 3.65
N GLY A 33 -2.22 -3.36 3.52
CA GLY A 33 -0.81 -3.10 3.79
C GLY A 33 -0.23 -2.00 2.91
N ALA A 34 -0.56 -2.01 1.62
CA ALA A 34 -0.10 -1.01 0.65
C ALA A 34 -0.67 0.39 0.89
N LEU A 35 -1.72 0.52 1.72
CA LEU A 35 -2.31 1.80 2.08
C LEU A 35 -2.05 2.19 3.53
N LEU A 36 -1.62 1.24 4.37
CA LEU A 36 -1.57 1.41 5.82
C LEU A 36 -0.68 2.59 6.27
N PRO A 37 0.52 2.83 5.71
CA PRO A 37 1.33 3.96 6.12
C PRO A 37 0.63 5.31 5.92
N ASP A 38 0.08 5.51 4.73
CA ASP A 38 -0.70 6.69 4.37
C ASP A 38 -1.96 6.86 5.22
N LEU A 39 -2.68 5.77 5.49
CA LEU A 39 -3.89 5.79 6.33
C LEU A 39 -3.61 6.18 7.78
N ILE A 40 -2.36 6.13 8.24
CA ILE A 40 -1.96 6.55 9.57
C ILE A 40 -1.37 7.96 9.52
N ASP A 41 -0.35 8.19 8.69
CA ASP A 41 0.41 9.43 8.74
C ASP A 41 -0.35 10.62 8.15
N LYS A 42 -1.20 10.44 7.12
CA LYS A 42 -1.97 11.54 6.53
C LYS A 42 -3.04 12.10 7.49
N PRO A 43 -3.84 11.28 8.20
CA PRO A 43 -4.70 11.80 9.25
C PRO A 43 -3.95 12.52 10.37
N ILE A 44 -2.76 12.03 10.76
CA ILE A 44 -1.92 12.70 11.76
C ILE A 44 -1.50 14.10 11.26
N LEU A 45 -1.15 14.23 9.98
CA LEU A 45 -0.88 15.53 9.35
C LEU A 45 -2.12 16.44 9.32
N LEU A 46 -3.30 15.91 9.01
CA LEU A 46 -4.56 16.70 9.02
C LEU A 46 -4.91 17.23 10.42
N LEU A 47 -4.41 16.57 11.48
CA LEU A 47 -4.51 17.04 12.86
C LEU A 47 -3.35 17.97 13.27
N SER A 48 -2.47 18.32 12.34
CA SER A 48 -1.26 19.12 12.56
C SER A 48 -0.28 18.48 13.56
N LEU A 49 -0.27 17.15 13.66
CA LEU A 49 0.55 16.38 14.61
C LEU A 49 1.75 15.66 13.95
N GLY A 50 1.99 15.88 12.66
CA GLY A 50 3.07 15.23 11.92
C GLY A 50 3.25 15.78 10.51
N SER A 51 4.09 15.12 9.72
CA SER A 51 4.51 15.55 8.37
C SER A 51 3.75 14.87 7.22
N GLY A 52 2.89 13.89 7.52
CA GLY A 52 2.23 13.06 6.51
C GLY A 52 3.09 11.91 5.99
N ARG A 53 4.38 11.87 6.37
CA ARG A 53 5.36 10.83 6.05
C ARG A 53 6.24 10.58 7.28
N GLY A 54 5.62 10.06 8.33
CA GLY A 54 6.20 9.99 9.67
C GLY A 54 6.57 8.57 10.07
N PHE A 55 6.19 8.18 11.28
CA PHE A 55 6.54 6.89 11.88
C PHE A 55 6.07 5.70 11.02
N SER A 56 4.89 5.77 10.42
CA SER A 56 4.36 4.64 9.65
C SER A 56 5.07 4.41 8.32
N HIS A 57 5.86 5.39 7.85
CA HIS A 57 6.77 5.25 6.71
C HIS A 57 8.19 4.81 7.10
N SER A 58 8.33 4.03 8.19
CA SER A 58 9.60 3.49 8.67
C SER A 58 9.67 1.96 8.61
N LEU A 59 10.90 1.42 8.53
CA LEU A 59 11.16 -0.02 8.66
C LEU A 59 10.81 -0.54 10.06
N LEU A 60 10.89 0.32 11.08
CA LEU A 60 10.49 -0.03 12.44
C LEU A 60 8.99 -0.30 12.51
N PHE A 61 8.16 0.59 11.94
CA PHE A 61 6.72 0.37 11.85
C PHE A 61 6.38 -0.91 11.09
N PHE A 62 7.02 -1.11 9.92
CA PHE A 62 6.89 -2.35 9.16
C PHE A 62 7.19 -3.59 10.03
N GLY A 63 8.33 -3.59 10.75
CA GLY A 63 8.75 -4.70 11.60
C GLY A 63 7.77 -4.98 12.74
N ILE A 64 7.30 -3.92 13.42
CA ILE A 64 6.31 -4.02 14.49
C ILE A 64 5.00 -4.62 13.96
N ILE A 65 4.46 -4.08 12.86
CA ILE A 65 3.22 -4.59 12.27
C ILE A 65 3.37 -6.04 11.83
N TYR A 66 4.51 -6.41 11.21
CA TYR A 66 4.73 -7.78 10.80
C TYR A 66 4.79 -8.74 11.99
N ILE A 67 5.49 -8.37 13.08
CA ILE A 67 5.56 -9.18 14.30
C ILE A 67 4.17 -9.31 14.95
N ILE A 68 3.42 -8.22 15.10
CA ILE A 68 2.08 -8.27 15.68
C ILE A 68 1.17 -9.19 14.85
N THR A 69 1.16 -9.01 13.54
CA THR A 69 0.25 -9.72 12.64
C THR A 69 0.59 -11.20 12.49
N ILE A 70 1.87 -11.57 12.51
CA ILE A 70 2.27 -12.99 12.50
C ILE A 70 1.92 -13.70 13.81
N LEU A 71 1.96 -12.97 14.95
CA LEU A 71 1.54 -13.48 16.25
C LEU A 71 0.02 -13.63 16.38
N ILE A 72 -0.76 -12.77 15.71
CA ILE A 72 -2.23 -12.86 15.65
C ILE A 72 -2.66 -13.98 14.69
N TRP A 73 -2.09 -14.05 13.49
CA TRP A 73 -2.45 -15.00 12.44
C TRP A 73 -1.51 -16.21 12.37
N LYS A 74 -1.20 -16.84 13.52
CA LYS A 74 -0.25 -17.98 13.61
C LYS A 74 -0.51 -19.09 12.59
N ASN A 75 -1.78 -19.41 12.35
CA ASN A 75 -2.20 -20.48 11.42
C ASN A 75 -2.48 -19.97 10.00
N LYS A 76 -2.44 -18.65 9.77
CA LYS A 76 -2.71 -18.00 8.48
C LYS A 76 -1.61 -16.98 8.16
N LYS A 77 -0.35 -17.40 8.31
CA LYS A 77 0.83 -16.52 8.15
C LYS A 77 0.85 -15.80 6.80
N PHE A 78 0.27 -16.40 5.75
CA PHE A 78 0.15 -15.76 4.44
C PHE A 78 -0.63 -14.43 4.47
N ILE A 79 -1.60 -14.25 5.39
CA ILE A 79 -2.32 -12.98 5.57
C ILE A 79 -1.36 -11.93 6.13
N ALA A 80 -0.64 -12.26 7.21
CA ALA A 80 0.37 -11.39 7.80
C ALA A 80 1.47 -11.02 6.78
N SER A 81 1.97 -12.00 6.04
CA SER A 81 2.96 -11.78 4.98
C SER A 81 2.41 -10.91 3.86
N SER A 82 1.15 -11.07 3.45
CA SER A 82 0.54 -10.23 2.40
C SER A 82 0.45 -8.77 2.85
N LEU A 83 0.01 -8.52 4.08
CA LEU A 83 -0.03 -7.18 4.67
C LEU A 83 1.39 -6.56 4.72
N ALA A 84 2.36 -7.31 5.24
CA ALA A 84 3.74 -6.85 5.36
C ALA A 84 4.36 -6.54 3.99
N ILE A 85 4.11 -7.38 2.98
CA ILE A 85 4.55 -7.14 1.61
C ILE A 85 3.89 -5.88 1.05
N GLY A 86 2.61 -5.64 1.31
CA GLY A 86 1.93 -4.40 0.93
C GLY A 86 2.63 -3.17 1.50
N ILE A 87 2.95 -3.17 2.80
CA ILE A 87 3.70 -2.09 3.46
C ILE A 87 5.07 -1.90 2.81
N LEU A 88 5.80 -2.99 2.52
CA LEU A 88 7.09 -2.89 1.83
C LEU A 88 6.98 -2.27 0.44
N PHE A 89 5.97 -2.66 -0.35
CA PHE A 89 5.73 -2.01 -1.64
C PHE A 89 5.46 -0.53 -1.46
N HIS A 90 4.67 -0.14 -0.46
CA HIS A 90 4.43 1.27 -0.13
C HIS A 90 5.74 2.02 0.14
N LEU A 91 6.57 1.49 1.05
CA LEU A 91 7.86 2.11 1.39
C LEU A 91 8.79 2.22 0.17
N ILE A 92 8.91 1.15 -0.63
CA ILE A 92 9.77 1.12 -1.83
C ILE A 92 9.31 2.14 -2.85
N LEU A 93 7.99 2.22 -3.04
CA LEU A 93 7.37 3.09 -4.04
C LEU A 93 7.55 4.55 -3.68
N ASP A 94 7.49 4.91 -2.39
CA ASP A 94 7.70 6.28 -1.95
C ASP A 94 9.18 6.65 -1.66
N LEU A 95 10.15 5.79 -2.00
CA LEU A 95 11.56 6.20 -1.97
C LEU A 95 11.87 7.28 -3.01
N PRO A 96 12.75 8.26 -2.70
CA PRO A 96 13.53 8.40 -1.47
C PRO A 96 12.84 9.20 -0.35
N ASP A 97 11.58 9.60 -0.52
CA ASP A 97 10.87 10.57 0.34
C ASP A 97 10.35 9.97 1.66
N VAL A 98 10.85 8.79 2.06
CA VAL A 98 10.39 8.07 3.27
C VAL A 98 11.49 7.96 4.32
N PRO A 99 11.18 8.22 5.60
CA PRO A 99 12.15 8.14 6.69
C PRO A 99 12.36 6.69 7.15
N LEU A 100 12.98 5.85 6.31
CA LEU A 100 13.11 4.40 6.54
C LEU A 100 13.64 4.03 7.93
N PHE A 101 14.58 4.82 8.46
CA PHE A 101 15.23 4.56 9.75
C PHE A 101 14.73 5.44 10.89
N ALA A 102 13.61 6.16 10.74
CA ALA A 102 13.01 6.86 11.87
C ALA A 102 12.57 5.85 12.97
N PRO A 103 12.69 6.20 14.26
CA PRO A 103 13.19 7.48 14.81
C PRO A 103 14.71 7.47 15.09
N PHE A 104 15.47 6.48 14.61
CA PHE A 104 16.89 6.32 14.93
C PHE A 104 17.81 7.30 14.19
N ILE A 105 17.38 7.76 13.01
CA ILE A 105 18.06 8.78 12.20
C ILE A 105 17.14 9.99 12.09
N TYR A 106 17.74 11.19 12.15
CA TYR A 106 17.02 12.43 11.91
C TYR A 106 16.73 12.61 10.42
N TYR A 107 15.51 13.05 10.10
CA TYR A 107 15.07 13.38 8.75
C TYR A 107 14.47 14.78 8.76
N ASP A 108 14.76 15.53 7.70
CA ASP A 108 14.07 16.78 7.43
C ASP A 108 12.69 16.45 6.87
N TYR A 109 11.65 16.97 7.53
CA TYR A 109 10.27 16.80 7.10
C TYR A 109 9.77 18.07 6.41
N GLU A 110 9.11 17.91 5.27
CA GLU A 110 8.38 19.02 4.65
C GLU A 110 7.26 19.47 5.60
N ILE A 111 7.25 20.77 5.91
CA ILE A 111 6.17 21.40 6.68
C ILE A 111 5.05 21.72 5.70
N ILE A 112 3.91 21.07 5.87
CA ILE A 112 2.74 21.25 5.03
C ILE A 112 1.65 21.95 5.86
N GLU A 113 1.46 23.25 5.62
CA GLU A 113 0.47 24.06 6.36
C GLU A 113 -0.97 23.75 5.96
N ASP A 114 -1.22 23.60 4.64
CA ASP A 114 -2.51 23.18 4.11
C ASP A 114 -2.35 21.87 3.32
N PRO A 115 -2.55 20.71 3.98
CA PRO A 115 -2.39 19.41 3.36
C PRO A 115 -3.32 19.18 2.17
N ILE A 116 -4.55 19.69 2.24
CA ILE A 116 -5.56 19.45 1.20
C ILE A 116 -5.17 20.21 -0.07
N ILE A 117 -4.86 21.49 0.05
CA ILE A 117 -4.42 22.31 -1.09
C ILE A 117 -3.11 21.77 -1.66
N TYR A 118 -2.15 21.40 -0.79
CA TYR A 118 -0.89 20.80 -1.23
C TYR A 118 -1.13 19.52 -2.04
N TRP A 119 -1.98 18.59 -1.59
CA TRP A 119 -2.26 17.37 -2.33
C TRP A 119 -2.99 17.61 -3.64
N ILE A 120 -3.94 18.55 -3.69
CA ILE A 120 -4.61 18.94 -4.94
C ILE A 120 -3.60 19.50 -5.93
N ASN A 121 -2.75 20.42 -5.49
CA ASN A 121 -1.72 21.02 -6.33
C ASN A 121 -0.71 19.98 -6.81
N LYS A 122 -0.34 19.02 -5.96
CA LYS A 122 0.54 17.92 -6.34
C LYS A 122 -0.13 16.98 -7.35
N LEU A 123 -1.43 16.70 -7.21
CA LEU A 123 -2.18 15.86 -8.16
C LEU A 123 -2.30 16.51 -9.55
N VAL A 124 -2.56 17.82 -9.60
CA VAL A 124 -2.79 18.54 -10.87
C VAL A 124 -1.50 19.11 -11.46
N GLY A 125 -0.49 19.36 -10.64
CA GLY A 125 0.74 20.05 -11.04
C GLY A 125 1.95 19.14 -11.25
N ASP A 126 2.00 17.95 -10.66
CA ASP A 126 3.16 17.05 -10.76
C ASP A 126 2.92 15.94 -11.82
N PRO A 127 3.66 15.97 -12.95
CA PRO A 127 3.51 14.96 -14.00
C PRO A 127 3.85 13.54 -13.55
N ILE A 128 4.80 13.36 -12.62
CA ILE A 128 5.20 12.03 -12.13
C ILE A 128 4.02 11.41 -11.37
N VAL A 129 3.38 12.21 -10.54
CA VAL A 129 2.20 11.82 -9.78
C VAL A 129 1.04 11.46 -10.70
N GLN A 130 0.80 12.25 -11.75
CA GLN A 130 -0.25 11.93 -12.73
C GLN A 130 0.02 10.63 -13.48
N ILE A 131 1.25 10.45 -13.97
CA ILE A 131 1.65 9.24 -14.70
C ILE A 131 1.46 8.01 -13.81
N THR A 132 1.95 8.07 -12.57
CA THR A 132 1.81 6.96 -11.62
C THR A 132 0.35 6.66 -11.30
N GLU A 133 -0.50 7.66 -11.04
CA GLU A 133 -1.93 7.43 -10.80
C GLU A 133 -2.66 6.87 -12.03
N ILE A 134 -2.34 7.35 -13.24
CA ILE A 134 -2.90 6.81 -14.49
C ILE A 134 -2.48 5.35 -14.68
N LEU A 135 -1.19 5.03 -14.49
CA LEU A 135 -0.71 3.66 -14.56
C LEU A 135 -1.37 2.76 -13.50
N GLY A 136 -1.60 3.31 -12.30
CA GLY A 136 -2.33 2.65 -11.24
C GLY A 136 -3.76 2.31 -11.66
N LEU A 137 -4.48 3.29 -12.20
CA LEU A 137 -5.83 3.11 -12.71
C LEU A 137 -5.87 2.06 -13.83
N VAL A 138 -4.98 2.17 -14.82
CA VAL A 138 -4.88 1.21 -15.94
C VAL A 138 -4.61 -0.20 -15.42
N GLY A 139 -3.70 -0.34 -14.44
CA GLY A 139 -3.40 -1.62 -13.80
C GLY A 139 -4.61 -2.25 -13.10
N LEU A 140 -5.37 -1.45 -12.35
CA LEU A 140 -6.59 -1.91 -11.67
C LEU A 140 -7.69 -2.27 -12.67
N LEU A 141 -7.87 -1.48 -13.73
CA LEU A 141 -8.80 -1.79 -14.82
C LEU A 141 -8.40 -3.10 -15.50
N PHE A 142 -7.11 -3.30 -15.80
CA PHE A 142 -6.61 -4.55 -16.35
C PHE A 142 -7.00 -5.75 -15.47
N ILE A 143 -6.76 -5.67 -14.15
CA ILE A 143 -7.15 -6.73 -13.20
C ILE A 143 -8.66 -6.96 -13.23
N LEU A 144 -9.46 -5.90 -13.24
CA LEU A 144 -10.92 -5.94 -13.26
C LEU A 144 -11.44 -6.65 -14.52
N PHE A 145 -10.96 -6.28 -15.70
CA PHE A 145 -11.37 -6.87 -16.97
C PHE A 145 -10.87 -8.31 -17.12
N TYR A 146 -9.58 -8.55 -16.82
CA TYR A 146 -8.95 -9.87 -16.94
C TYR A 146 -9.65 -10.92 -16.06
N ASN A 147 -10.01 -10.55 -14.81
CA ASN A 147 -10.70 -11.43 -13.87
C ASN A 147 -12.24 -11.33 -13.95
N LYS A 148 -12.80 -10.55 -14.89
CA LYS A 148 -14.25 -10.34 -15.11
C LYS A 148 -15.00 -9.91 -13.84
N LEU A 149 -14.43 -8.97 -13.09
CA LEU A 149 -14.91 -8.50 -11.77
C LEU A 149 -15.98 -7.39 -11.88
N PHE A 150 -17.04 -7.63 -12.63
CA PHE A 150 -18.08 -6.61 -12.89
C PHE A 150 -19.24 -6.59 -11.89
N ASN A 151 -19.20 -7.43 -10.86
CA ASN A 151 -20.22 -7.51 -9.82
C ASN A 151 -19.54 -7.46 -8.44
N PHE A 152 -20.15 -6.74 -7.51
CA PHE A 152 -19.73 -6.66 -6.11
C PHE A 152 -19.44 -8.03 -5.49
N LYS A 153 -20.28 -9.04 -5.74
CA LYS A 153 -20.03 -10.41 -5.23
C LYS A 153 -18.69 -10.96 -5.73
N LYS A 154 -18.41 -10.83 -7.02
CA LYS A 154 -17.13 -11.29 -7.62
C LYS A 154 -15.94 -10.51 -7.10
N ILE A 155 -16.08 -9.20 -6.90
CA ILE A 155 -15.03 -8.37 -6.31
C ILE A 155 -14.74 -8.83 -4.87
N ASN A 156 -15.78 -9.00 -4.06
CA ASN A 156 -15.65 -9.45 -2.69
C ASN A 156 -15.02 -10.85 -2.62
N ASP A 157 -15.50 -11.78 -3.46
CA ASP A 157 -14.93 -13.11 -3.59
C ASP A 157 -13.45 -13.03 -4.02
N TYR A 158 -13.10 -12.21 -5.01
CA TYR A 158 -11.72 -12.03 -5.44
C TYR A 158 -10.80 -11.51 -4.33
N LEU A 159 -11.26 -10.52 -3.56
CA LEU A 159 -10.49 -9.89 -2.48
C LEU A 159 -10.30 -10.82 -1.26
N LEU A 160 -11.36 -11.56 -0.90
CA LEU A 160 -11.38 -12.43 0.27
C LEU A 160 -10.88 -13.85 -0.02
N GLN A 161 -11.01 -14.34 -1.25
CA GLN A 161 -10.47 -15.63 -1.65
C GLN A 161 -8.95 -15.55 -1.61
N ASN A 162 -8.41 -16.34 -0.70
CA ASN A 162 -7.02 -16.69 -0.72
C ASN A 162 -6.77 -17.56 -1.95
N ASN A 163 -5.61 -17.40 -2.59
CA ASN A 163 -5.14 -18.46 -3.49
C ASN A 163 -4.71 -19.65 -2.63
N ILE A 164 -5.67 -20.39 -2.08
CA ILE A 164 -5.41 -21.65 -1.40
C ILE A 164 -5.40 -22.71 -2.49
N LYS A 165 -4.23 -23.31 -2.72
CA LYS A 165 -4.18 -24.64 -3.31
C LYS A 165 -4.71 -25.62 -2.27
N SER A 166 -5.78 -26.34 -2.62
CA SER A 166 -6.09 -27.65 -2.05
C SER A 166 -5.00 -28.63 -2.43
#